data_AF-A0A820MDD0-F1
#
_entry.id   AF-A0A820MDD0-F1
#
_cell.length_a   1.000
_cell.length_b   1.000
_cell.length_c   1.000
_cell.angle_alpha   90.00
_cell.angle_beta   90.00
_cell.angle_gamma   90.00
#
_symmetry.space_group_name_H-M   'P 1'
#
loop_
_entity.id
_entity.type
_entity.pdbx_description
1 polymer ?
#
loop_
_entity_poly.entity_id
_entity_poly.type
_entity_poly.pdbx_seq_one_letter_code
_entity_poly.pdbx_strand_id
1 'polypeptide(L)'
;MADALSLLRQFIFENKEYTIENDRFVFNDLAYPKDIKTNYLVYGTGKDNTPKDYYTLESIVFLLKNVELQHANYVKKAAEKGIPAISRPDRKDLLAYLTGQANTADRIDRNAPLEIAMQRPLQ
;
A
#
# COMPACT_ATOMS: atom_id res chain seq x y z
N MET A 1 9.17 -14.05 5.26
CA MET A 1 9.14 -12.63 5.68
C MET A 1 7.88 -12.02 5.09
N ALA A 2 7.06 -11.36 5.90
CA ALA A 2 5.85 -10.71 5.38
C ALA A 2 6.24 -9.37 4.76
N ASP A 3 5.78 -9.09 3.55
CA ASP A 3 5.94 -7.79 2.91
C ASP A 3 5.01 -6.73 3.53
N ALA A 4 5.31 -5.46 3.26
CA ALA A 4 4.56 -4.32 3.81
C ALA A 4 3.06 -4.38 3.49
N LEU A 5 2.68 -4.84 2.30
CA LEU A 5 1.27 -4.93 1.88
C LEU A 5 0.56 -6.06 2.61
N SER A 6 1.18 -7.23 2.71
CA SER A 6 0.65 -8.38 3.44
C SER A 6 0.44 -8.06 4.93
N LEU A 7 1.36 -7.33 5.56
CA LEU A 7 1.19 -6.85 6.94
C LEU A 7 0.08 -5.83 7.07
N LEU A 8 -0.01 -4.86 6.16
CA LEU A 8 -1.11 -3.90 6.16
C LEU A 8 -2.46 -4.64 6.06
N ARG A 9 -2.60 -5.57 5.12
CA ARG A 9 -3.80 -6.41 4.99
C ARG A 9 -4.11 -7.14 6.28
N GLN A 10 -3.11 -7.76 6.91
CA GLN A 10 -3.30 -8.46 8.18
C GLN A 10 -3.85 -7.51 9.26
N PHE A 11 -3.29 -6.31 9.39
CA PHE A 11 -3.76 -5.33 10.37
C PHE A 11 -5.18 -4.88 10.10
N ILE A 12 -5.52 -4.59 8.85
CA ILE A 12 -6.90 -4.22 8.47
C ILE A 12 -7.87 -5.37 8.75
N PHE A 13 -7.49 -6.60 8.41
CA PHE A 13 -8.32 -7.80 8.62
C PHE A 13 -8.53 -8.12 10.11
N GLU A 14 -7.48 -8.00 10.92
CA GLU A 14 -7.53 -8.24 12.37
C GLU A 14 -8.05 -7.02 13.16
N ASN A 15 -8.42 -5.93 12.47
CA ASN A 15 -8.82 -4.65 13.09
C ASN A 15 -7.76 -4.12 14.09
N LYS A 16 -6.48 -4.33 13.78
CA LYS A 16 -5.34 -3.84 14.57
C LYS A 16 -4.94 -2.45 14.10
N GLU A 17 -4.55 -1.62 15.07
CA GLU A 17 -4.01 -0.30 14.80
C GLU A 17 -2.51 -0.39 14.49
N TYR A 18 -2.05 0.40 13.52
CA TYR A 18 -0.64 0.67 13.27
C TYR A 18 -0.31 2.10 13.67
N THR A 19 0.92 2.36 14.09
CA THR A 19 1.38 3.71 14.44
C THR A 19 2.24 4.31 13.33
N ILE A 20 2.38 5.63 13.34
CA ILE A 20 3.26 6.35 12.43
C ILE A 20 4.34 7.04 13.28
N GLU A 21 5.59 6.61 13.16
CA GLU A 21 6.74 7.13 13.91
C GLU A 21 7.86 7.49 12.93
N ASN A 22 8.45 8.69 13.04
CA ASN A 22 9.61 9.10 12.23
C ASN A 22 9.47 8.80 10.72
N ASP A 23 8.31 9.13 10.13
CA ASP A 23 8.00 8.87 8.72
C ASP A 23 7.98 7.38 8.33
N ARG A 24 7.64 6.52 9.29
CA ARG A 24 7.51 5.07 9.10
C ARG A 24 6.16 4.59 9.63
N PHE A 25 5.58 3.62 8.95
CA PHE A 25 4.46 2.83 9.47
C PHE A 25 5.03 1.71 10.33
N VAL A 26 4.56 1.62 11.57
CA VAL A 26 5.01 0.63 12.55
C VAL A 26 3.88 -0.36 12.80
N PHE A 27 4.19 -1.62 12.50
CA PHE A 27 3.35 -2.79 12.65
C PHE A 27 3.98 -3.69 13.71
N ASN A 28 3.59 -3.51 14.98
CA ASN A 28 4.24 -4.15 16.13
C ASN A 28 5.75 -3.84 16.17
N ASP A 29 6.60 -4.85 15.98
CA ASP A 29 8.06 -4.75 15.98
C ASP A 29 8.68 -4.43 14.61
N LEU A 30 7.85 -4.33 13.56
CA LEU A 30 8.29 -4.08 12.19
C LEU A 30 7.96 -2.65 11.77
N ALA A 31 8.94 -1.94 11.20
CA ALA A 31 8.77 -0.59 10.70
C ALA A 31 9.11 -0.50 9.20
N TYR A 32 8.27 0.20 8.46
CA TYR A 32 8.42 0.42 7.02
C TYR A 32 8.38 1.91 6.69
N PRO A 33 9.32 2.45 5.90
CA PRO A 33 9.23 3.80 5.37
C PRO A 33 7.90 4.05 4.67
N LYS A 34 7.34 5.25 4.76
CA LYS A 34 6.09 5.60 4.06
C LYS A 34 6.18 5.43 2.54
N ASP A 35 7.33 5.78 1.97
CA ASP A 35 7.64 5.70 0.54
C ASP A 35 7.96 4.27 0.06
N ILE A 36 8.02 3.28 0.96
CA ILE A 36 8.41 1.92 0.55
C ILE A 36 7.46 1.39 -0.53
N LYS A 37 8.05 0.92 -1.63
CA LYS A 37 7.29 0.28 -2.70
C LYS A 37 6.79 -1.08 -2.24
N THR A 38 5.51 -1.33 -2.47
CA THR A 38 4.88 -2.62 -2.18
C THR A 38 5.07 -3.58 -3.35
N ASN A 39 4.45 -4.76 -3.27
CA ASN A 39 4.32 -5.70 -4.39
C ASN A 39 3.07 -5.45 -5.25
N TYR A 40 2.32 -4.36 -5.05
CA TYR A 40 1.15 -4.06 -5.86
C TYR A 40 1.52 -3.19 -7.07
N LEU A 41 1.41 -3.75 -8.28
CA LEU A 41 1.74 -3.08 -9.53
C LEU A 41 0.79 -1.90 -9.82
N VAL A 42 1.37 -0.80 -10.28
CA VAL A 42 0.61 0.35 -10.78
C VAL A 42 -0.04 -0.01 -12.12
N TYR A 43 -1.33 0.30 -12.27
CA TYR A 43 -2.05 0.12 -13.54
C TYR A 43 -1.29 0.74 -14.72
N GLY A 44 -1.17 -0.03 -15.80
CA GLY A 44 -0.49 0.41 -17.03
C GLY A 44 1.02 0.20 -17.05
N THR A 45 1.63 -0.22 -15.94
CA THR A 45 3.07 -0.54 -15.89
C THR A 45 3.34 -2.02 -16.17
N GLY A 46 4.59 -2.36 -16.49
CA GLY A 46 4.99 -3.76 -16.77
C GLY A 46 4.41 -4.35 -18.06
N LYS A 47 3.93 -3.51 -18.98
CA LYS A 47 3.44 -3.87 -20.33
C LYS A 47 4.16 -3.04 -21.38
N ASP A 48 4.23 -3.57 -22.61
CA ASP A 48 4.71 -2.83 -23.80
C ASP A 48 6.04 -2.07 -23.58
N ASN A 49 7.05 -2.75 -23.00
CA ASN A 49 8.36 -2.19 -22.62
C ASN A 49 8.34 -1.09 -21.54
N THR A 50 7.20 -0.82 -20.90
CA THR A 50 7.14 0.06 -19.73
C THR A 50 7.70 -0.66 -18.50
N PRO A 51 8.65 -0.06 -17.75
CA PRO A 51 9.15 -0.67 -16.53
C PRO A 51 8.01 -0.92 -15.54
N LYS A 52 8.14 -1.95 -14.72
CA LYS A 52 7.21 -2.19 -13.61
C LYS A 52 7.36 -1.06 -12.59
N ASP A 53 6.24 -0.55 -12.13
CA ASP A 53 6.20 0.36 -10.99
C ASP A 53 5.18 -0.14 -9.96
N TYR A 54 5.36 0.24 -8.71
CA TYR A 54 4.62 -0.30 -7.59
C TYR A 54 4.15 0.83 -6.68
N TYR A 55 2.94 0.70 -6.14
CA TYR A 55 2.42 1.68 -5.21
C TYR A 55 3.21 1.66 -3.90
N THR A 56 3.42 2.85 -3.34
CA THR A 56 4.02 3.01 -2.02
C THR A 56 3.03 2.61 -0.93
N LEU A 57 3.54 2.25 0.24
CA LEU A 57 2.72 1.94 1.39
C LEU A 57 1.84 3.14 1.79
N GLU A 58 2.38 4.36 1.72
CA GLU A 58 1.63 5.59 1.98
C GLU A 58 0.46 5.78 1.03
N SER A 59 0.63 5.56 -0.28
CA SER A 59 -0.46 5.68 -1.26
C SER A 59 -1.64 4.76 -0.94
N ILE A 60 -1.34 3.52 -0.51
CA ILE A 60 -2.35 2.51 -0.17
C ILE A 60 -3.05 2.86 1.14
N VAL A 61 -2.29 3.25 2.17
CA VAL A 61 -2.86 3.72 3.45
C VAL A 61 -3.72 4.96 3.25
N PHE A 62 -3.28 5.89 2.41
CA PHE A 62 -4.03 7.10 2.09
C PHE A 62 -5.36 6.78 1.39
N LEU A 63 -5.39 5.77 0.52
CA LEU A 63 -6.65 5.29 -0.06
C LEU A 63 -7.60 4.73 1.01
N LEU A 64 -7.11 3.89 1.92
CA LEU A 64 -7.92 3.31 3.00
C LEU A 64 -8.56 4.38 3.88
N LYS A 65 -7.80 5.42 4.26
CA LYS A 65 -8.28 6.54 5.08
C LYS A 65 -9.28 7.45 4.37
N ASN A 66 -9.40 7.36 3.04
CA ASN A 66 -10.24 8.23 2.23
C ASN A 66 -11.17 7.43 1.29
N VAL A 67 -11.52 6.20 1.67
CA VAL A 67 -12.32 5.29 0.85
C VAL A 67 -13.72 5.86 0.53
N GLU A 68 -14.28 6.65 1.45
CA GLU A 68 -15.58 7.32 1.34
C GLU A 68 -15.59 8.47 0.33
N LEU A 69 -14.42 9.04 0.03
CA LEU A 69 -14.32 10.13 -0.95
C LEU A 69 -14.55 9.60 -2.36
N GLN A 70 -15.36 10.32 -3.14
CA GLN A 70 -15.41 10.15 -4.59
C GLN A 70 -13.99 10.21 -5.18
N HIS A 71 -13.72 9.37 -6.18
CA HIS A 71 -12.38 9.18 -6.71
C HIS A 71 -11.71 10.51 -7.12
N ALA A 72 -12.45 11.43 -7.75
CA ALA A 72 -11.93 12.75 -8.13
C ALA A 72 -11.45 13.57 -6.92
N ASN A 73 -12.20 13.56 -5.82
CA ASN A 73 -11.83 14.28 -4.58
C ASN A 73 -10.65 13.60 -3.87
N TYR A 74 -10.61 12.27 -3.88
CA TYR A 74 -9.47 11.50 -3.40
C TYR A 74 -8.17 11.86 -4.14
N VAL A 75 -8.20 11.91 -5.48
CA VAL A 75 -7.03 12.26 -6.30
C VAL A 75 -6.55 13.68 -5.99
N LYS A 76 -7.46 14.64 -5.89
CA LYS A 76 -7.11 16.03 -5.49
C LYS A 76 -6.42 16.06 -4.13
N LYS A 77 -7.01 15.40 -3.13
CA LYS A 77 -6.48 15.35 -1.77
C LYS A 77 -5.13 14.63 -1.69
N ALA A 78 -4.89 13.62 -2.53
CA ALA A 78 -3.61 12.94 -2.64
C ALA A 78 -2.54 13.90 -3.22
N ALA A 79 -2.89 14.62 -4.29
CA ALA A 79 -2.01 15.60 -4.91
C ALA A 79 -1.61 16.75 -3.96
N GLU A 80 -2.54 17.24 -3.14
CA GLU A 80 -2.25 18.26 -2.11
C GLU A 80 -1.22 17.79 -1.07
N LYS A 81 -1.11 16.48 -0.86
CA LYS A 81 -0.14 15.87 0.05
C LYS A 81 1.13 15.38 -0.65
N GLY A 82 1.24 15.54 -1.97
CA GLY A 82 2.34 14.98 -2.75
C GLY A 82 2.33 13.45 -2.82
N ILE A 83 1.19 12.80 -2.53
CA ILE A 83 1.07 11.34 -2.50
C ILE A 83 0.58 10.86 -3.88
N PRO A 84 1.25 9.88 -4.51
CA PRO A 84 0.76 9.26 -5.75
C PRO A 84 -0.60 8.61 -5.52
N ALA A 85 -1.61 8.99 -6.29
CA ALA A 85 -2.95 8.43 -6.16
C ALA A 85 -3.05 7.02 -6.76
N ILE A 86 -3.78 6.13 -6.09
CA ILE A 86 -4.14 4.83 -6.64
C ILE A 86 -5.05 5.03 -7.85
N SER A 87 -4.74 4.38 -8.95
CA SER A 87 -5.48 4.51 -10.20
C SER A 87 -6.90 3.94 -10.04
N ARG A 88 -7.87 4.54 -10.73
CA ARG A 88 -9.28 4.13 -10.66
C ARG A 88 -9.52 2.63 -10.94
N PRO A 89 -8.86 2.00 -11.93
CA PRO A 89 -9.03 0.57 -12.20
C PRO A 89 -8.58 -0.31 -11.03
N ASP A 90 -7.48 0.05 -10.36
CA ASP A 90 -6.91 -0.75 -9.27
C ASP A 90 -7.65 -0.57 -7.94
N ARG A 91 -8.34 0.56 -7.76
CA ARG A 91 -9.00 0.90 -6.49
C ARG A 91 -9.93 -0.20 -5.96
N LYS A 92 -10.77 -0.79 -6.82
CA LYS A 92 -11.74 -1.80 -6.39
C LYS A 92 -11.06 -3.10 -5.95
N ASP A 93 -10.11 -3.58 -6.76
CA ASP A 93 -9.39 -4.84 -6.53
C ASP A 93 -8.49 -4.73 -5.29
N LEU A 94 -7.76 -3.62 -5.15
CA LEU A 94 -6.91 -3.36 -4.00
C LEU A 94 -7.70 -3.31 -2.69
N LEU A 95 -8.85 -2.64 -2.67
CA LEU A 95 -9.71 -2.59 -1.48
C LEU A 95 -10.30 -3.95 -1.14
N ALA A 96 -10.72 -4.74 -2.14
CA ALA A 96 -11.23 -6.10 -1.92
C ALA A 96 -10.14 -7.01 -1.31
N TYR A 97 -8.90 -6.88 -1.78
CA TYR A 97 -7.77 -7.61 -1.22
C TYR A 97 -7.46 -7.19 0.23
N LEU A 98 -7.38 -5.89 0.51
CA LEU A 98 -7.06 -5.35 1.84
C LEU A 98 -8.12 -5.66 2.91
N THR A 99 -9.40 -5.67 2.51
CA THR A 99 -10.53 -5.95 3.41
C THR A 99 -10.83 -7.45 3.56
N GLY A 100 -10.07 -8.32 2.88
CA GLY A 100 -10.25 -9.77 2.94
C GLY A 100 -11.42 -10.31 2.11
N GLN A 101 -12.08 -9.47 1.30
CA GLN A 101 -13.09 -9.93 0.32
C GLN A 101 -12.45 -10.78 -0.79
N ALA A 102 -11.17 -10.53 -1.09
CA ALA A 102 -10.36 -11.33 -1.99
C ALA A 102 -9.08 -11.81 -1.28
N ASN A 103 -8.66 -13.04 -1.58
CA ASN A 103 -7.41 -13.61 -1.06
C ASN A 103 -6.18 -13.20 -1.88
N THR A 104 -6.39 -12.76 -3.12
CA THR A 104 -5.35 -12.31 -4.03
C THR A 104 -5.91 -11.18 -4.90
N ALA A 105 -5.01 -10.38 -5.46
CA ALA A 105 -5.31 -9.37 -6.47
C ALA A 105 -4.43 -9.65 -7.70
N ASP A 106 -4.95 -9.33 -8.89
CA ASP A 106 -4.29 -9.65 -10.18
C ASP A 106 -2.97 -8.88 -10.35
N ARG A 107 -2.87 -7.74 -9.65
CA ARG A 107 -1.73 -6.83 -9.67
C ARG A 107 -0.65 -7.14 -8.63
N ILE A 108 -0.84 -8.16 -7.79
CA ILE A 108 0.19 -8.56 -6.82
C ILE A 108 1.29 -9.34 -7.54
N ASP A 109 2.46 -8.70 -7.66
CA ASP A 109 3.66 -9.33 -8.22
C ASP A 109 4.46 -10.02 -7.11
N ARG A 110 4.40 -11.35 -7.07
CA ARG A 110 5.16 -12.15 -6.09
C ARG A 110 6.67 -12.08 -6.28
N ASN A 111 7.13 -11.59 -7.44
CA ASN A 111 8.55 -11.41 -7.75
C ASN A 111 9.00 -9.95 -7.59
N ALA A 112 8.16 -9.08 -7.02
CA ALA A 112 8.56 -7.70 -6.76
C ALA A 112 9.82 -7.68 -5.87
N PRO A 113 10.78 -6.77 -6.12
CA PRO A 113 11.89 -6.55 -5.22
C PRO A 113 11.35 -5.91 -3.94
N LEU A 114 10.99 -6.76 -2.98
CA LEU A 114 10.45 -6.35 -1.68
C LEU A 114 11.60 -5.84 -0.82
N GLU A 115 11.58 -4.55 -0.49
CA GLU A 115 12.48 -4.03 0.53
C GLU A 115 12.14 -4.63 1.90
N ILE A 116 13.17 -5.02 2.65
CA ILE A 116 13.03 -5.75 3.90
C ILE A 116 12.63 -4.78 5.01
N ALA A 117 11.67 -5.20 5.85
CA ALA A 117 11.26 -4.48 7.05
C ALA A 117 12.47 -4.12 7.92
N MET A 118 12.52 -2.90 8.45
CA MET A 118 13.49 -2.57 9.49
C MET A 118 12.89 -2.99 10.83
N GLN A 119 13.63 -3.78 11.62
CA GLN A 119 13.24 -4.03 13.01
C GLN A 119 13.22 -2.71 13.77
N ARG A 120 12.16 -2.47 14.55
CA ARG A 120 12.12 -1.33 15.47
C ARG A 120 13.33 -1.46 16.40
N PRO A 121 14.17 -0.42 16.57
CA PRO A 121 15.24 -0.49 17.54
C PRO A 121 14.63 -0.74 18.92
N LEU A 122 15.09 -1.80 19.59
CA LEU A 122 14.77 -2.06 20.99
C LEU A 122 15.27 -0.86 21.80
N GLN A 123 14.34 -0.05 22.32
CA GLN A 123 14.64 0.99 23.31
C GLN A 123 14.67 0.40 24.71
#